data_AF-A0A369M2C3-F1
#
_entry.id   AF-A0A369M2C3-F1
#
_cell.length_a   1.000
_cell.length_b   1.000
_cell.length_c   1.000
_cell.angle_alpha   90.00
_cell.angle_beta   90.00
_cell.angle_gamma   90.00
#
_symmetry.space_group_name_H-M   'P 1'
#
loop_
_entity.id
_entity.type
_entity.pdbx_description
1 polymer ?
#
loop_
_entity_poly.entity_id
_entity_poly.type
_entity_poly.pdbx_seq_one_letter_code
_entity_poly.pdbx_strand_id
1 'polypeptide(L)'
;MASNFVKKLDKWCDNQWIVFLCVTAAVVAVLAAVFWDAMPLGSKAGVFVAYIMAFHVLEEWKFPGGLHWFYNTSVFRPKDESLYDPTRYPMSRLTDMVTNVGLQWIPLVYAVLCFFLPLSNAVALCVILLCVMELFAHTAGGIATYLWYRDKGKKTIYHTGLVTSLLMFLPAGAYLVAHIAGVTATDWLWCVVLFAVMCCVCVPLTETPLKKWVRKQEPGMFAFEDAKYYMRYGGYRKEDVEQPEPRVD
;
A
#
# COMPACT_ATOMS: atom_id res chain seq x y z
N MET A 1 3.21 -5.17 29.67
CA MET A 1 3.20 -6.53 29.13
C MET A 1 2.09 -6.65 28.10
N ALA A 2 2.45 -6.73 26.82
CA ALA A 2 1.49 -6.92 25.73
C ALA A 2 0.75 -8.26 25.88
N SER A 3 -0.55 -8.27 25.56
CA SER A 3 -1.34 -9.50 25.60
C SER A 3 -0.83 -10.51 24.56
N ASN A 4 -1.09 -11.80 24.79
CA ASN A 4 -0.73 -12.86 23.82
C ASN A 4 -1.33 -12.59 22.43
N PHE A 5 -2.53 -12.00 22.38
CA PHE A 5 -3.16 -11.59 21.14
C PHE A 5 -2.33 -10.55 20.38
N VAL A 6 -1.87 -9.50 21.05
CA VAL A 6 -1.10 -8.41 20.41
C VAL A 6 0.23 -8.93 19.87
N LYS A 7 0.91 -9.82 20.59
CA LYS A 7 2.15 -10.46 20.10
C LYS A 7 1.93 -11.31 18.85
N LYS A 8 0.82 -12.04 18.78
CA LYS A 8 0.45 -12.80 17.58
C LYS A 8 0.12 -11.88 16.41
N LEU A 9 -0.59 -10.77 16.66
CA LEU A 9 -0.89 -9.78 15.64
C LEU A 9 0.38 -9.10 15.12
N ASP A 10 1.33 -8.79 15.98
CA ASP A 10 2.63 -8.23 15.57
C ASP A 10 3.39 -9.18 14.64
N LYS A 11 3.46 -10.47 15.00
CA LYS A 11 4.05 -11.52 14.15
C LYS A 11 3.30 -11.66 12.81
N TRP A 12 1.98 -11.54 12.82
CA TRP A 12 1.17 -11.54 11.61
C TRP A 12 1.59 -10.39 10.68
N CYS A 13 1.70 -9.17 11.22
CA CYS A 13 2.03 -7.93 10.50
C CYS A 13 3.46 -7.89 9.95
N ASP A 14 4.34 -8.81 10.34
CA ASP A 14 5.72 -8.84 9.86
C ASP A 14 5.87 -9.43 8.45
N ASN A 15 5.29 -10.61 8.24
CA ASN A 15 5.48 -11.39 7.01
C ASN A 15 4.26 -12.23 6.61
N GLN A 16 3.44 -12.68 7.56
CA GLN A 16 2.39 -13.67 7.27
C GLN A 16 1.28 -13.11 6.39
N TRP A 17 0.93 -11.83 6.58
CA TRP A 17 -0.06 -11.14 5.75
C TRP A 17 0.38 -11.03 4.28
N ILE A 18 1.67 -10.88 4.01
CA ILE A 18 2.20 -10.80 2.64
C ILE A 18 2.03 -12.16 1.94
N VAL A 19 2.35 -13.25 2.64
CA VAL A 19 2.10 -14.61 2.13
C VAL A 19 0.62 -14.80 1.81
N PHE A 20 -0.27 -14.31 2.69
CA PHE A 20 -1.71 -14.31 2.45
C PHE A 20 -2.12 -13.52 1.19
N LEU A 21 -1.54 -12.34 0.94
CA LEU A 21 -1.79 -11.59 -0.30
C LEU A 21 -1.29 -12.34 -1.53
N CYS A 22 -0.10 -12.95 -1.47
CA CYS A 22 0.46 -13.72 -2.58
C CYS A 22 -0.39 -14.94 -2.92
N VAL A 23 -0.88 -15.67 -1.90
CA VAL A 23 -1.80 -16.80 -2.10
C VAL A 23 -3.11 -16.32 -2.73
N THR A 24 -3.67 -15.21 -2.24
CA THR A 24 -4.88 -14.61 -2.81
C THR A 24 -4.68 -14.24 -4.29
N ALA A 25 -3.57 -13.59 -4.62
CA ALA A 25 -3.22 -13.24 -6.00
C ALA A 25 -3.07 -14.47 -6.90
N ALA A 26 -2.45 -15.54 -6.41
CA ALA A 26 -2.31 -16.79 -7.17
C ALA A 26 -3.67 -17.45 -7.46
N VAL A 27 -4.55 -17.53 -6.46
CA VAL A 27 -5.91 -18.06 -6.65
C VAL A 27 -6.69 -17.21 -7.66
N VAL A 28 -6.65 -15.88 -7.50
CA VAL A 28 -7.33 -14.95 -8.41
C VAL A 28 -6.78 -15.04 -9.84
N ALA A 29 -5.46 -15.23 -10.02
CA ALA A 29 -4.87 -15.43 -11.34
C ALA A 29 -5.35 -16.72 -12.02
N VAL A 30 -5.48 -17.82 -11.27
CA VAL A 30 -6.05 -19.07 -11.80
C VAL A 30 -7.51 -18.89 -12.20
N LEU A 31 -8.31 -18.22 -11.36
CA LEU A 31 -9.72 -17.93 -11.68
C LEU A 31 -9.83 -17.03 -12.91
N ALA A 32 -8.95 -16.02 -13.03
CA ALA A 32 -8.87 -15.15 -14.20
C ALA A 32 -8.55 -15.97 -15.46
N ALA A 33 -7.56 -16.85 -15.42
CA ALA A 33 -7.17 -17.67 -16.56
C ALA A 33 -8.31 -18.55 -17.10
N VAL A 34 -9.21 -19.02 -16.23
CA VAL A 34 -10.34 -19.88 -16.60
C VAL A 34 -11.58 -19.09 -17.03
N PHE A 35 -11.87 -17.97 -16.35
CA PHE A 35 -13.15 -17.28 -16.48
C PHE A 35 -13.05 -15.87 -17.07
N TRP A 36 -11.88 -15.44 -17.57
CA TRP A 36 -11.64 -14.06 -18.04
C TRP A 36 -12.76 -13.55 -18.95
N ASP A 37 -13.13 -14.31 -19.98
CA ASP A 37 -14.08 -13.85 -20.99
C ASP A 37 -15.51 -13.76 -20.47
N ALA A 38 -15.83 -14.47 -19.38
CA ALA A 38 -17.13 -14.40 -18.70
C ALA A 38 -17.21 -13.28 -17.66
N MET A 39 -16.09 -12.66 -17.28
CA MET A 39 -16.07 -11.62 -16.25
C MET A 39 -16.54 -10.26 -16.81
N PRO A 40 -17.46 -9.56 -16.11
CA PRO A 40 -17.70 -8.15 -16.34
C PRO A 40 -16.41 -7.33 -16.25
N LEU A 41 -16.33 -6.20 -16.96
CA LEU A 41 -15.13 -5.35 -16.97
C LEU A 41 -14.74 -4.90 -15.55
N GLY A 42 -15.71 -4.56 -14.70
CA GLY A 42 -15.45 -4.21 -13.30
C GLY A 42 -14.90 -5.38 -12.47
N SER A 43 -15.30 -6.61 -12.77
CA SER A 43 -14.72 -7.81 -12.15
C SER A 43 -13.27 -8.02 -12.58
N LYS A 44 -12.97 -7.83 -13.87
CA LYS A 44 -11.58 -7.82 -14.38
C LYS A 44 -10.74 -6.76 -13.68
N ALA A 45 -11.31 -5.58 -13.44
CA ALA A 45 -10.65 -4.49 -12.72
C ALA A 45 -10.25 -4.90 -11.29
N GLY A 46 -11.16 -5.51 -10.52
CA GLY A 46 -10.84 -6.00 -9.18
C GLY A 46 -9.80 -7.14 -9.19
N VAL A 47 -9.86 -8.03 -10.20
CA VAL A 47 -8.86 -9.08 -10.43
C VAL A 47 -7.46 -8.48 -10.68
N PHE A 48 -7.37 -7.45 -11.53
CA PHE A 48 -6.09 -6.75 -11.75
C PHE A 48 -5.51 -6.23 -10.45
N VAL A 49 -6.27 -5.45 -9.67
CA VAL A 49 -5.76 -4.89 -8.41
C VAL A 49 -5.33 -6.02 -7.48
N ALA A 50 -6.15 -7.07 -7.32
CA ALA A 50 -5.83 -8.18 -6.44
C ALA A 50 -4.51 -8.85 -6.80
N TYR A 51 -4.25 -9.06 -8.09
CA TYR A 51 -3.01 -9.63 -8.57
C TYR A 51 -1.81 -8.68 -8.39
N ILE A 52 -1.98 -7.41 -8.77
CA ILE A 52 -0.94 -6.38 -8.74
C ILE A 52 -0.47 -6.12 -7.31
N MET A 53 -1.39 -6.03 -6.34
CA MET A 53 -1.08 -5.72 -4.95
C MET A 53 -0.08 -6.69 -4.31
N ALA A 54 -0.06 -7.96 -4.71
CA ALA A 54 0.94 -8.91 -4.20
C ALA A 54 2.37 -8.51 -4.60
N PHE A 55 2.56 -8.05 -5.84
CA PHE A 55 3.87 -7.58 -6.31
C PHE A 55 4.19 -6.18 -5.78
N HIS A 56 3.19 -5.31 -5.71
CA HIS A 56 3.33 -3.96 -5.20
C HIS A 56 3.84 -3.95 -3.76
N VAL A 57 3.20 -4.73 -2.88
CA VAL A 57 3.64 -4.89 -1.50
C VAL A 57 5.03 -5.49 -1.42
N LEU A 58 5.35 -6.50 -2.23
CA LEU A 58 6.70 -7.07 -2.25
C LEU A 58 7.75 -6.02 -2.62
N GLU A 59 7.47 -5.13 -3.57
CA GLU A 59 8.35 -4.02 -3.93
C GLU A 59 8.51 -3.02 -2.78
N GLU A 60 7.40 -2.63 -2.16
CA GLU A 60 7.34 -1.61 -1.12
C GLU A 60 7.94 -2.05 0.21
N TRP A 61 7.90 -3.34 0.51
CA TRP A 61 8.33 -3.89 1.81
C TRP A 61 9.58 -4.75 1.77
N LYS A 62 9.74 -5.60 0.76
CA LYS A 62 10.76 -6.65 0.77
C LYS A 62 11.89 -6.38 -0.21
N PHE A 63 11.56 -6.07 -1.46
CA PHE A 63 12.53 -6.03 -2.56
C PHE A 63 12.26 -4.86 -3.51
N PRO A 64 12.90 -3.70 -3.31
CA PRO A 64 13.95 -3.41 -2.33
C PRO A 64 13.44 -2.95 -0.97
N GLY A 65 12.14 -2.64 -0.83
CA GLY A 65 11.52 -2.21 0.42
C GLY A 65 11.89 -0.79 0.86
N GLY A 66 11.08 -0.19 1.75
CA GLY A 66 11.41 1.09 2.39
C GLY A 66 10.37 2.19 2.25
N LEU A 67 9.15 1.88 1.79
CA LEU A 67 8.07 2.87 1.69
C LEU A 67 7.80 3.53 3.06
N HIS A 68 7.82 2.73 4.13
CA HIS A 68 7.62 3.21 5.49
C HIS A 68 8.62 4.29 5.91
N TRP A 69 9.87 4.19 5.47
CA TRP A 69 10.88 5.20 5.78
C TRP A 69 10.52 6.55 5.14
N PHE A 70 10.09 6.54 3.88
CA PHE A 70 9.63 7.73 3.17
C PHE A 70 8.41 8.36 3.86
N TYR A 71 7.43 7.55 4.25
CA TYR A 71 6.26 8.00 5.01
C TYR A 71 6.65 8.62 6.36
N ASN A 72 7.50 7.92 7.12
CA ASN A 72 7.81 8.24 8.50
C ASN A 72 8.73 9.44 8.66
N THR A 73 9.62 9.69 7.71
CA THR A 73 10.65 10.73 7.85
C THR A 73 10.41 11.96 7.03
N SER A 74 9.62 11.86 5.96
CA SER A 74 9.57 12.91 4.96
C SER A 74 8.16 13.45 4.75
N VAL A 75 7.19 12.61 4.38
CA VAL A 75 5.86 13.08 3.98
C VAL A 75 5.01 13.44 5.19
N PHE A 76 5.01 12.59 6.21
CA PHE A 76 4.12 12.73 7.36
C PHE A 76 4.88 12.77 8.69
N ARG A 77 6.14 13.22 8.65
CA ARG A 77 6.92 13.44 9.86
C ARG A 77 6.12 14.33 10.83
N PRO A 78 6.00 13.96 12.11
CA PRO A 78 5.21 14.73 13.06
C PRO A 78 5.91 16.05 13.34
N LYS A 79 5.14 17.14 13.47
CA LYS A 79 5.71 18.43 13.89
C LYS A 79 6.18 18.43 15.35
N ASP A 80 5.53 17.61 16.18
CA ASP A 80 5.91 17.38 17.57
C ASP A 80 6.93 16.24 17.61
N GLU A 81 8.20 16.60 17.80
CA GLU A 81 9.34 15.67 17.84
C GLU A 81 9.22 14.64 18.98
N SER A 82 8.46 14.94 20.05
CA SER A 82 8.21 13.95 21.11
C SER A 82 7.37 12.74 20.63
N LEU A 83 6.73 12.88 19.46
CA LEU A 83 5.96 11.82 18.82
C LEU A 83 6.72 11.15 17.66
N TYR A 84 7.94 11.60 17.36
CA TYR A 84 8.72 11.09 16.25
C TYR A 84 9.33 9.73 16.59
N ASP A 85 8.87 8.70 15.88
CA ASP A 85 9.43 7.35 15.92
C ASP A 85 9.45 6.85 14.47
N PRO A 86 10.59 6.95 13.77
CA PRO A 86 10.65 6.60 12.36
C PRO A 86 10.40 5.11 12.10
N THR A 87 10.41 4.26 13.13
CA THR A 87 10.23 2.81 12.98
C THR A 87 8.79 2.40 12.88
N ARG A 88 7.85 3.24 13.32
CA ARG A 88 6.43 2.89 13.37
C ARG A 88 5.48 4.08 13.36
N TYR A 89 5.98 5.29 13.12
CA TYR A 89 5.17 6.49 13.12
C TYR A 89 5.52 7.46 11.99
N PRO A 90 4.52 7.93 11.22
CA PRO A 90 3.09 7.66 11.39
C PRO A 90 2.61 6.33 10.81
N MET A 91 3.45 5.62 10.06
CA MET A 91 3.17 4.32 9.47
C MET A 91 3.87 3.22 10.26
N SER A 92 3.09 2.21 10.65
CA SER A 92 3.53 1.00 11.34
C SER A 92 3.27 -0.23 10.47
N ARG A 93 3.85 -1.38 10.84
CA ARG A 93 3.56 -2.65 10.17
C ARG A 93 2.06 -3.00 10.17
N LEU A 94 1.34 -2.62 11.23
CA LEU A 94 -0.09 -2.91 11.36
C LEU A 94 -0.94 -2.02 10.45
N THR A 95 -0.70 -0.72 10.45
CA THR A 95 -1.46 0.22 9.62
C THR A 95 -1.27 -0.09 8.14
N ASP A 96 -0.03 -0.38 7.75
CA ASP A 96 0.30 -0.76 6.39
C ASP A 96 -0.35 -2.10 5.99
N MET A 97 -0.28 -3.14 6.84
CA MET A 97 -0.94 -4.41 6.56
C MET A 97 -2.44 -4.22 6.33
N VAL A 98 -3.12 -3.41 7.15
CA VAL A 98 -4.55 -3.15 6.98
C VAL A 98 -4.82 -2.42 5.65
N THR A 99 -4.02 -1.41 5.32
CA THR A 99 -4.14 -0.68 4.05
C THR A 99 -3.98 -1.62 2.86
N ASN A 100 -2.94 -2.45 2.84
CA ASN A 100 -2.62 -3.31 1.71
C ASN A 100 -3.57 -4.51 1.57
N VAL A 101 -3.97 -5.13 2.69
CA VAL A 101 -5.04 -6.15 2.68
C VAL A 101 -6.35 -5.54 2.20
N GLY A 102 -6.70 -4.33 2.68
CA GLY A 102 -7.88 -3.61 2.24
C GLY A 102 -7.87 -3.32 0.74
N LEU A 103 -6.77 -2.79 0.22
CA LEU A 103 -6.60 -2.49 -1.21
C LEU A 103 -6.63 -3.74 -2.09
N GLN A 104 -6.29 -4.93 -1.57
CA GLN A 104 -6.46 -6.18 -2.32
C GLN A 104 -7.91 -6.69 -2.27
N TRP A 105 -8.53 -6.71 -1.08
CA TRP A 105 -9.79 -7.41 -0.85
C TRP A 105 -11.04 -6.58 -1.15
N ILE A 106 -11.01 -5.25 -0.95
CA ILE A 106 -12.15 -4.39 -1.28
C ILE A 106 -12.47 -4.43 -2.79
N PRO A 107 -11.49 -4.32 -3.71
CA PRO A 107 -11.76 -4.49 -5.14
C PRO A 107 -12.25 -5.89 -5.52
N LEU A 108 -11.87 -6.94 -4.79
CA LEU A 108 -12.43 -8.29 -5.00
C LEU A 108 -13.91 -8.37 -4.58
N VAL A 109 -14.30 -7.71 -3.48
CA VAL A 109 -15.72 -7.57 -3.13
C VAL A 109 -16.47 -6.85 -4.24
N TYR A 110 -15.92 -5.74 -4.74
CA TYR A 110 -16.51 -5.02 -5.88
C TYR A 110 -16.60 -5.89 -7.13
N ALA A 111 -15.59 -6.73 -7.39
CA ALA A 111 -15.58 -7.66 -8.51
C ALA A 111 -16.73 -8.68 -8.44
N VAL A 112 -17.03 -9.21 -7.25
CA VAL A 112 -18.17 -10.10 -7.05
C VAL A 112 -19.49 -9.35 -7.27
N LEU A 113 -19.62 -8.13 -6.74
CA LEU A 113 -20.83 -7.33 -6.89
C LEU A 113 -21.15 -7.00 -8.36
N CYS A 114 -20.15 -6.88 -9.23
CA CYS A 114 -20.36 -6.62 -10.66
C CYS A 114 -21.11 -7.75 -11.40
N PHE A 115 -21.20 -8.95 -10.85
CA PHE A 115 -22.02 -10.03 -11.41
C PHE A 115 -23.51 -9.87 -11.10
N PHE A 116 -23.85 -9.13 -10.06
CA PHE A 116 -25.21 -9.05 -9.54
C PHE A 116 -25.81 -7.64 -9.63
N LEU A 117 -24.97 -6.62 -9.75
CA LEU A 117 -25.35 -5.21 -9.73
C LEU A 117 -24.79 -4.50 -10.98
N PRO A 118 -25.48 -3.45 -11.48
CA PRO A 118 -25.02 -2.65 -12.61
C PRO A 118 -23.90 -1.67 -12.19
N LEU A 119 -22.81 -2.20 -11.64
CA LEU A 119 -21.67 -1.44 -11.11
C LEU A 119 -20.38 -1.62 -11.92
N SER A 120 -20.41 -2.44 -12.99
CA SER A 120 -19.20 -2.82 -13.74
C SER A 120 -18.40 -1.60 -14.23
N ASN A 121 -19.06 -0.61 -14.83
CA ASN A 121 -18.39 0.61 -15.30
C ASN A 121 -17.88 1.46 -14.12
N ALA A 122 -18.67 1.64 -13.07
CA ALA A 122 -18.26 2.37 -11.87
C ALA A 122 -17.01 1.77 -11.19
N VAL A 123 -16.95 0.43 -11.09
CA VAL A 123 -15.79 -0.29 -10.52
C VAL A 123 -14.58 -0.18 -11.45
N ALA A 124 -14.76 -0.31 -12.77
CA ALA A 124 -13.69 -0.10 -13.73
C ALA A 124 -13.11 1.33 -13.64
N LEU A 125 -13.95 2.36 -13.54
CA LEU A 125 -13.53 3.75 -13.31
C LEU A 125 -12.77 3.88 -11.99
N CYS A 126 -13.29 3.33 -10.90
CA CYS A 126 -12.66 3.36 -9.58
C CYS A 126 -11.22 2.80 -9.63
N VAL A 127 -11.02 1.67 -10.33
CA VAL A 127 -9.70 1.07 -10.50
C VAL A 127 -8.82 1.87 -11.47
N ILE A 128 -9.38 2.48 -12.52
CA ILE A 128 -8.62 3.41 -13.38
C ILE A 128 -8.09 4.58 -12.55
N LEU A 129 -8.91 5.18 -11.69
CA LEU A 129 -8.46 6.25 -10.78
C LEU A 129 -7.35 5.75 -9.85
N LEU A 130 -7.50 4.57 -9.25
CA LEU A 130 -6.46 3.97 -8.42
C LEU A 130 -5.15 3.80 -9.20
N CYS A 131 -5.19 3.24 -10.41
CA CYS A 131 -4.00 3.03 -11.24
C CYS A 131 -3.27 4.36 -11.55
N VAL A 132 -4.03 5.41 -11.87
CA VAL A 132 -3.47 6.75 -12.13
C VAL A 132 -2.89 7.36 -10.87
N MET A 133 -3.57 7.22 -9.73
CA MET A 133 -3.10 7.74 -8.44
C MET A 133 -1.84 7.03 -7.97
N GLU A 134 -1.76 5.71 -8.08
CA GLU A 134 -0.56 4.93 -7.76
C GLU A 134 0.64 5.39 -8.60
N LEU A 135 0.45 5.49 -9.92
CA LEU A 135 1.50 5.99 -10.81
C LEU A 135 1.95 7.40 -10.44
N PHE A 136 1.02 8.30 -10.17
CA PHE A 136 1.34 9.67 -9.79
C PHE A 136 2.06 9.73 -8.43
N ALA A 137 1.55 9.06 -7.41
CA ALA A 137 2.09 9.07 -6.06
C ALA A 137 3.53 8.54 -6.01
N HIS A 138 3.78 7.39 -6.65
CA HIS A 138 5.11 6.78 -6.69
C HIS A 138 6.10 7.56 -7.55
N THR A 139 5.63 8.19 -8.63
CA THR A 139 6.48 9.09 -9.44
C THR A 139 6.84 10.36 -8.66
N ALA A 140 5.86 10.98 -7.99
CA ALA A 140 6.08 12.16 -7.17
C ALA A 140 7.02 11.86 -5.98
N GLY A 141 6.82 10.73 -5.29
CA GLY A 141 7.73 10.25 -4.24
C GLY A 141 9.14 9.96 -4.77
N GLY A 142 9.25 9.44 -5.99
CA GLY A 142 10.51 9.27 -6.71
C GLY A 142 11.26 10.58 -6.98
N ILE A 143 10.55 11.58 -7.48
CA ILE A 143 11.11 12.91 -7.72
C ILE A 143 11.51 13.56 -6.39
N ALA A 144 10.65 13.53 -5.38
CA ALA A 144 10.92 14.11 -4.07
C ALA A 144 12.17 13.48 -3.42
N THR A 145 12.22 12.16 -3.34
CA THR A 145 13.38 11.46 -2.77
C THR A 145 14.65 11.65 -3.58
N TYR A 146 14.56 11.78 -4.91
CA TYR A 146 15.69 12.16 -5.74
C TYR A 146 16.24 13.53 -5.33
N LEU A 147 15.38 14.54 -5.20
CA LEU A 147 15.79 15.88 -4.79
C LEU A 147 16.41 15.89 -3.38
N TRP A 148 15.89 15.10 -2.44
CA TRP A 148 16.41 15.04 -1.07
C TRP A 148 17.72 14.28 -0.92
N TYR A 149 17.94 13.25 -1.74
CA TYR A 149 19.10 12.35 -1.58
C TYR A 149 20.11 12.44 -2.73
N ARG A 150 19.96 13.35 -3.69
CA ARG A 150 20.93 13.54 -4.78
C ARG A 150 22.33 13.83 -4.26
N ASP A 151 22.44 14.66 -3.22
CA ASP A 151 23.72 15.02 -2.60
C ASP A 151 24.30 13.85 -1.78
N LYS A 152 23.48 12.85 -1.47
CA LYS A 152 23.87 11.58 -0.83
C LYS A 152 24.07 10.45 -1.85
N GLY A 153 24.19 10.78 -3.14
CA GLY A 153 24.50 9.82 -4.20
C GLY A 153 23.30 9.11 -4.82
N LYS A 154 22.05 9.53 -4.58
CA LYS A 154 20.88 9.02 -5.32
C LYS A 154 20.90 9.56 -6.76
N LYS A 155 20.93 8.65 -7.73
CA LYS A 155 21.06 8.99 -9.17
C LYS A 155 19.79 8.84 -9.99
N THR A 156 18.75 8.25 -9.43
CA THR A 156 17.51 7.93 -10.15
C THR A 156 16.29 8.35 -9.34
N ILE A 157 15.16 8.56 -10.03
CA ILE A 157 13.85 8.77 -9.42
C ILE A 157 13.22 7.47 -8.88
N TYR A 158 13.96 6.36 -8.85
CA TYR A 158 13.40 5.11 -8.34
C TYR A 158 12.90 5.27 -6.89
N HIS A 159 11.64 4.93 -6.68
CA HIS A 159 10.98 4.87 -5.39
C HIS A 159 10.30 3.51 -5.26
N THR A 160 10.24 3.00 -4.04
CA THR A 160 9.62 1.70 -3.76
C THR A 160 8.14 1.76 -4.12
N GLY A 161 7.71 0.93 -5.07
CA GLY A 161 6.36 0.92 -5.64
C GLY A 161 6.32 1.45 -7.08
N LEU A 162 7.33 2.20 -7.53
CA LEU A 162 7.37 2.79 -8.87
C LEU A 162 7.43 1.74 -9.99
N VAL A 163 8.15 0.63 -9.80
CA VAL A 163 8.28 -0.39 -10.86
C VAL A 163 6.93 -1.05 -11.10
N THR A 164 6.23 -1.44 -10.04
CA THR A 164 4.90 -2.03 -10.14
C THR A 164 3.84 -1.01 -10.59
N SER A 165 3.96 0.27 -10.24
CA SER A 165 3.12 1.32 -10.83
C SER A 165 3.27 1.42 -12.35
N LEU A 166 4.52 1.40 -12.85
CA LEU A 166 4.81 1.51 -14.29
C LEU A 166 4.49 0.24 -15.07
N LEU A 167 4.84 -0.92 -14.53
CA LEU A 167 4.78 -2.20 -15.25
C LEU A 167 3.47 -2.96 -15.03
N MET A 168 2.66 -2.59 -14.04
CA MET A 168 1.45 -3.33 -13.71
C MET A 168 0.21 -2.44 -13.58
N PHE A 169 0.24 -1.40 -12.74
CA PHE A 169 -0.92 -0.49 -12.62
C PHE A 169 -1.19 0.28 -13.91
N LEU A 170 -0.15 0.85 -14.55
CA LEU A 170 -0.32 1.60 -15.79
C LEU A 170 -0.90 0.72 -16.93
N PRO A 171 -0.38 -0.48 -17.22
CA PRO A 171 -0.99 -1.37 -18.22
C PRO A 171 -2.41 -1.80 -17.86
N ALA A 172 -2.71 -2.07 -16.59
CA ALA A 172 -4.07 -2.41 -16.15
C ALA A 172 -5.05 -1.24 -16.37
N GLY A 173 -4.64 -0.02 -15.97
CA GLY A 173 -5.41 1.20 -16.25
C GLY A 173 -5.64 1.42 -17.73
N ALA A 174 -4.60 1.26 -18.56
CA ALA A 174 -4.70 1.37 -20.02
C ALA A 174 -5.67 0.33 -20.62
N TYR A 175 -5.59 -0.93 -20.16
CA TYR A 175 -6.53 -1.97 -20.57
C TYR A 175 -7.98 -1.58 -20.23
N LEU A 176 -8.23 -1.13 -19.01
CA LEU A 176 -9.59 -0.76 -18.57
C LEU A 176 -10.12 0.43 -19.37
N VAL A 177 -9.29 1.46 -19.61
CA VAL A 177 -9.66 2.61 -20.45
C VAL A 177 -9.99 2.18 -21.88
N ALA A 178 -9.23 1.24 -22.45
CA ALA A 178 -9.46 0.77 -23.81
C ALA A 178 -10.76 -0.05 -23.98
N HIS A 179 -11.27 -0.64 -22.89
CA HIS A 179 -12.43 -1.55 -22.93
C HIS A 179 -13.69 -0.97 -22.27
N ILE A 180 -13.58 0.15 -21.56
CA ILE A 180 -14.73 0.80 -20.96
C ILE A 180 -15.54 1.56 -22.03
N ALA A 181 -16.85 1.35 -22.03
CA ALA A 181 -17.75 1.99 -22.98
C ALA A 181 -19.12 2.26 -22.33
N GLY A 182 -19.87 3.22 -22.89
CA GLY A 182 -21.22 3.53 -22.42
C GLY A 182 -21.26 4.08 -20.98
N VAL A 183 -20.22 4.81 -20.56
CA VAL A 183 -20.15 5.41 -19.22
C VAL A 183 -21.22 6.49 -19.05
N THR A 184 -21.95 6.41 -17.95
CA THR A 184 -23.03 7.34 -17.60
C THR A 184 -22.65 8.23 -16.41
N ALA A 185 -23.46 9.26 -16.13
CA ALA A 185 -23.29 10.09 -14.94
C ALA A 185 -23.45 9.28 -13.63
N THR A 186 -24.32 8.25 -13.64
CA THR A 186 -24.52 7.35 -12.51
C THR A 186 -23.28 6.50 -12.23
N ASP A 187 -22.55 6.09 -13.27
CA ASP A 187 -21.28 5.37 -13.10
C ASP A 187 -20.23 6.23 -12.40
N TRP A 188 -20.14 7.52 -12.75
CA TRP A 188 -19.25 8.47 -12.08
C TRP A 188 -19.63 8.70 -10.63
N LEU A 189 -20.92 8.83 -10.32
CA LEU A 189 -21.40 8.94 -8.94
C LEU A 189 -20.99 7.72 -8.12
N TRP A 190 -21.26 6.51 -8.62
CA TRP A 190 -20.88 5.28 -7.93
C TRP A 190 -19.38 5.08 -7.88
N CYS A 191 -18.62 5.48 -8.90
CA CYS A 191 -17.16 5.49 -8.87
C CYS A 191 -16.66 6.30 -7.67
N VAL A 192 -17.16 7.54 -7.50
CA VAL A 192 -16.77 8.40 -6.36
C VAL A 192 -17.16 7.76 -5.02
N VAL A 193 -18.35 7.18 -4.91
CA VAL A 193 -18.79 6.49 -3.68
C VAL A 193 -17.91 5.30 -3.36
N LEU A 194 -17.67 4.41 -4.32
CA LEU A 194 -16.83 3.21 -4.14
C LEU A 194 -15.38 3.60 -3.83
N PHE A 195 -14.84 4.59 -4.52
CA PHE A 195 -13.49 5.07 -4.28
C PHE A 195 -13.37 5.70 -2.89
N ALA A 196 -14.35 6.50 -2.47
CA ALA A 196 -14.39 7.08 -1.13
C ALA A 196 -14.49 6.02 -0.04
N VAL A 197 -15.29 4.96 -0.23
CA VAL A 197 -15.37 3.82 0.71
C VAL A 197 -14.01 3.13 0.81
N MET A 198 -13.39 2.80 -0.31
CA MET A 198 -12.07 2.17 -0.35
C MET A 198 -11.01 3.03 0.35
N CYS A 199 -10.95 4.34 0.04
CA CYS A 199 -10.01 5.27 0.65
C CYS A 199 -10.25 5.42 2.15
N CYS A 200 -11.51 5.62 2.57
CA CYS A 200 -11.88 5.76 3.99
C CYS A 200 -11.46 4.54 4.82
N VAL A 201 -11.66 3.34 4.27
CA VAL A 201 -11.32 2.08 4.95
C VAL A 201 -9.81 1.88 5.01
N CYS A 202 -9.10 2.16 3.91
CA CYS A 202 -7.66 1.88 3.81
C CYS A 202 -6.77 2.98 4.40
N VAL A 203 -7.22 4.24 4.50
CA VAL A 203 -6.37 5.39 4.88
C VAL A 203 -6.83 6.09 6.18
N PRO A 204 -7.96 6.82 6.29
CA PRO A 204 -8.39 7.45 7.54
C PRO A 204 -8.56 6.52 8.74
N LEU A 205 -9.11 5.31 8.54
CA LEU A 205 -9.30 4.33 9.61
C LEU A 205 -7.98 3.71 10.09
N THR A 206 -6.94 3.68 9.25
CA THR A 206 -5.60 3.21 9.65
C THR A 206 -4.80 4.36 10.28
N GLU A 207 -4.95 5.58 9.77
CA GLU A 207 -4.14 6.72 10.22
C GLU A 207 -4.60 7.34 11.54
N THR A 208 -5.88 7.29 11.93
CA THR A 208 -6.33 8.03 13.13
C THR A 208 -6.50 7.14 14.36
N PRO A 209 -7.40 6.14 14.38
CA PRO A 209 -7.61 5.31 15.57
C PRO A 209 -6.51 4.25 15.74
N LEU A 210 -6.11 3.58 14.66
CA LEU A 210 -5.16 2.45 14.72
C LEU A 210 -3.75 2.93 15.07
N LYS A 211 -3.29 4.02 14.45
CA LYS A 211 -2.05 4.71 14.81
C LYS A 211 -1.98 5.10 16.29
N LYS A 212 -3.05 5.69 16.84
CA LYS A 212 -3.14 6.02 18.28
C LYS A 212 -3.09 4.77 19.16
N TRP A 213 -3.68 3.67 18.70
CA TRP A 213 -3.65 2.40 19.41
C TRP A 213 -2.25 1.76 19.39
N VAL A 214 -1.55 1.77 18.25
CA VAL A 214 -0.17 1.25 18.09
C VAL A 214 0.78 1.96 19.05
N ARG A 215 0.64 3.27 19.23
CA ARG A 215 1.49 4.04 20.15
C ARG A 215 1.34 3.68 21.62
N LYS A 216 0.19 3.12 22.02
CA LYS A 216 -0.05 2.65 23.40
C LYS A 216 0.58 1.28 23.66
N GLN A 217 1.13 0.65 22.63
CA GLN A 217 1.76 -0.65 22.71
C GLN A 217 3.23 -0.54 23.15
N GLU A 218 3.81 -1.68 23.56
CA GLU A 218 5.20 -1.74 24.00
C GLU A 218 6.17 -1.18 22.93
N PRO A 219 7.29 -0.57 23.33
CA PRO A 219 8.36 -0.16 22.42
C PRO A 219 8.75 -1.29 21.45
N GLY A 220 9.03 -0.93 20.20
CA GLY A 220 9.41 -1.89 19.15
C GLY A 220 8.27 -2.75 18.59
N MET A 221 7.07 -2.78 19.19
CA MET A 221 5.92 -3.48 18.57
C MET A 221 5.40 -2.71 17.36
N PHE A 222 5.06 -3.47 16.32
CA PHE A 222 4.67 -3.02 14.99
C PHE A 222 5.72 -2.17 14.28
N ALA A 223 6.97 -2.20 14.76
CA ALA A 223 8.09 -1.48 14.18
C ALA A 223 8.67 -2.19 12.96
N PHE A 224 9.09 -1.40 12.00
CA PHE A 224 9.96 -1.82 10.92
C PHE A 224 11.38 -2.00 11.43
N GLU A 225 12.05 -3.06 10.97
CA GLU A 225 13.40 -3.42 11.44
C GLU A 225 14.50 -2.52 10.85
N ASP A 226 14.33 -2.02 9.62
CA ASP A 226 15.31 -1.15 8.97
C ASP A 226 14.67 -0.28 7.87
N ALA A 227 15.38 0.76 7.42
CA ALA A 227 14.94 1.66 6.35
C ALA A 227 15.13 1.09 4.92
N LYS A 228 15.56 -0.18 4.79
CA LYS A 228 15.72 -0.91 3.53
C LYS A 228 16.50 -0.14 2.46
N TYR A 229 15.87 0.13 1.32
CA TYR A 229 16.44 0.86 0.20
C TYR A 229 17.13 2.17 0.61
N TYR A 230 16.62 2.84 1.63
CA TYR A 230 17.12 4.14 2.09
C TYR A 230 18.30 4.05 3.07
N MET A 231 18.72 2.86 3.51
CA MET A 231 19.93 2.69 4.34
C MET A 231 21.16 3.34 3.69
N ARG A 232 21.25 3.28 2.37
CA ARG A 232 22.36 3.88 1.60
C ARG A 232 22.35 5.41 1.53
N TYR A 233 21.30 6.06 2.04
CA TYR A 233 21.12 7.52 2.05
C TYR A 233 21.00 8.09 3.47
N GLY A 234 21.47 7.35 4.48
CA GLY A 234 21.40 7.72 5.89
C GLY A 234 20.11 7.30 6.58
N GLY A 235 19.45 6.23 6.08
CA GLY A 235 18.46 5.49 6.85
C GLY A 235 19.11 4.71 8.00
N TYR A 236 18.30 4.26 8.94
CA TYR A 236 18.73 3.66 10.21
C TYR A 236 18.12 2.26 10.38
N ARG A 237 18.66 1.49 11.34
CA ARG A 237 18.11 0.23 11.83
C ARG A 237 17.34 0.48 13.12
N LYS A 238 16.31 -0.30 13.39
CA LYS A 238 15.51 -0.21 14.63
C LYS A 238 16.35 -0.10 15.90
N GLU A 239 17.44 -0.86 15.97
CA GLU A 239 18.42 -0.86 17.07
C GLU A 239 19.07 0.53 17.31
N ASP A 240 19.22 1.35 16.26
CA ASP A 240 19.80 2.70 16.34
C ASP A 240 18.84 3.70 17.00
N VAL A 241 17.52 3.42 17.02
CA VAL A 241 16.48 4.25 17.65
C VAL A 241 16.12 3.76 19.05
N GLU A 242 16.36 2.48 19.35
CA GLU A 242 16.10 1.88 20.67
C GLU A 242 17.27 2.09 21.67
N GLN A 243 18.41 2.64 21.26
CA GLN A 243 19.52 3.00 22.17
C GLN A 243 19.36 4.42 22.75
N PRO A 244 19.32 4.57 24.09
CA PRO A 244 19.43 5.88 24.72
C PRO A 244 20.92 6.26 24.79
N GLU A 245 21.33 7.22 23.95
CA GLU A 245 22.67 7.84 23.90
C GLU A 245 23.84 7.00 23.32
N PRO A 246 24.82 7.67 22.67
CA PRO A 246 25.96 6.99 22.07
C PRO A 246 26.83 6.36 23.16
N ARG A 247 27.35 5.16 22.89
CA ARG A 247 28.53 4.65 23.59
C ARG A 247 29.65 5.65 23.36
N VAL A 248 29.95 6.43 24.40
CA VAL A 248 31.22 7.13 24.53
C VAL A 248 32.23 6.01 24.83
N ASP A 249 33.06 5.72 23.83
CA ASP A 249 34.19 4.81 23.94
C ASP A 249 35.22 5.28 24.99
#